data_AF-A0A250IVT5-F1
#
_entry.id   AF-A0A250IVT5-F1
#
_cell.length_a   1.000
_cell.length_b   1.000
_cell.length_c   1.000
_cell.angle_alpha   90.00
_cell.angle_beta   90.00
_cell.angle_gamma   90.00
#
_symmetry.space_group_name_H-M   'P 1'
#
loop_
_entity.id
_entity.type
_entity.pdbx_description
1 polymer ?
#
loop_
_entity_poly.entity_id
_entity_poly.type
_entity_poly.pdbx_seq_one_letter_code
_entity_poly.pdbx_strand_id
1 'polypeptide(L)'
;MTKYNVNFDVDSVLRTVEVLSRNQPEGTLEEESLRVCAAALLFVRDEQHKLDEFREYFRKLTTPAVEGVKVDHVFATREAAETWLQEGEARAGQRVRVAGQGFTVIDLGARGLKLVRMPLPEALPPPKP
;
A
#
# COMPACT_ATOMS: atom_id res chain seq x y z
N MET A 1 -12.36 1.94 9.34
CA MET A 1 -11.52 1.50 8.21
C MET A 1 -10.77 0.26 8.66
N THR A 2 -11.11 -0.90 8.11
CA THR A 2 -10.52 -2.19 8.50
C THR A 2 -9.11 -2.28 7.92
N LYS A 3 -8.12 -2.21 8.80
CA LYS A 3 -6.70 -2.37 8.45
C LYS A 3 -6.49 -3.82 7.99
N TYR A 4 -6.12 -4.04 6.72
CA TYR A 4 -5.88 -5.39 6.20
C TYR A 4 -4.71 -6.03 6.95
N ASN A 5 -4.88 -7.27 7.44
CA ASN A 5 -3.79 -8.00 8.10
C ASN A 5 -2.82 -8.55 7.04
N VAL A 6 -1.74 -7.82 6.79
CA VAL A 6 -0.69 -8.19 5.82
C VAL A 6 0.16 -9.38 6.27
N ASN A 7 0.07 -9.78 7.54
CA ASN A 7 0.74 -10.95 8.10
C ASN A 7 -0.29 -12.01 8.50
N PHE A 8 -1.30 -12.23 7.66
CA PHE A 8 -2.34 -13.19 7.93
C PHE A 8 -1.75 -14.60 8.16
N ASP A 9 -2.41 -15.32 9.06
CA ASP A 9 -2.14 -16.72 9.34
C ASP A 9 -2.85 -17.58 8.28
N VAL A 10 -2.08 -18.32 7.50
CA VAL A 10 -2.58 -19.08 6.34
C VAL A 10 -3.60 -20.13 6.77
N ASP A 11 -3.33 -20.85 7.85
CA ASP A 11 -4.21 -21.92 8.32
C ASP A 11 -5.53 -21.38 8.86
N SER A 12 -5.54 -20.18 9.46
CA SER A 12 -6.76 -19.49 9.87
C SER A 12 -7.57 -18.99 8.67
N VAL A 13 -6.91 -18.50 7.61
CA VAL A 13 -7.59 -18.10 6.37
C VAL A 13 -8.20 -19.33 5.68
N LEU A 14 -7.46 -20.42 5.53
CA LEU A 14 -7.96 -21.66 4.94
C LEU A 14 -9.16 -22.23 5.69
N ARG A 15 -9.11 -22.28 7.02
CA ARG A 15 -10.27 -22.69 7.85
C ARG A 15 -11.50 -21.79 7.62
N THR A 16 -11.29 -20.48 7.48
CA THR A 16 -12.38 -19.54 7.22
C THR A 16 -12.98 -19.77 5.83
N VAL A 17 -12.16 -19.93 4.79
CA VAL A 17 -12.61 -20.20 3.42
C VAL A 17 -13.36 -21.54 3.35
N GLU A 18 -12.89 -22.56 4.06
CA GLU A 18 -13.56 -23.85 4.14
C GLU A 18 -14.96 -23.73 4.78
N VAL A 19 -15.08 -23.01 5.90
CA VAL A 19 -16.39 -22.75 6.53
C VAL A 19 -17.32 -21.99 5.58
N LEU A 20 -16.81 -21.01 4.84
CA LEU A 20 -17.59 -20.26 3.87
C LEU A 20 -18.05 -21.13 2.68
N SER A 21 -17.17 -22.00 2.18
CA SER A 21 -17.47 -22.93 1.09
C SER A 21 -18.56 -23.93 1.50
N ARG A 22 -18.50 -24.47 2.72
CA ARG A 22 -19.54 -25.38 3.25
C ARG A 22 -20.92 -24.75 3.37
N ASN A 23 -20.99 -23.42 3.44
CA ASN A 23 -22.26 -22.69 3.48
C ASN A 23 -22.83 -22.42 2.07
N GLN A 24 -22.09 -22.75 1.01
CA GLN A 24 -22.57 -22.65 -0.37
C GLN A 24 -23.10 -24.01 -0.85
N PRO A 25 -24.16 -24.04 -1.67
CA PRO A 25 -24.60 -25.27 -2.32
C PRO A 25 -23.49 -25.82 -3.23
N GLU A 26 -23.27 -27.12 -3.17
CA GLU A 26 -22.26 -27.78 -4.00
C GLU A 26 -22.55 -27.61 -5.50
N GLY A 27 -21.51 -27.34 -6.28
CA GLY A 27 -21.63 -27.13 -7.73
C GLY A 27 -22.10 -25.72 -8.14
N THR A 28 -22.22 -24.80 -7.18
CA THR A 28 -22.39 -23.37 -7.48
C THR A 28 -21.06 -22.73 -7.84
N LEU A 29 -21.12 -21.64 -8.60
CA LEU A 29 -19.93 -20.88 -9.02
C LEU A 29 -19.19 -20.32 -7.80
N GLU A 30 -19.92 -19.91 -6.77
CA GLU A 30 -19.40 -19.40 -5.52
C GLU A 30 -18.61 -20.47 -4.76
N GLU A 31 -19.14 -21.69 -4.70
CA GLU A 31 -18.50 -22.84 -4.05
C GLU A 31 -17.21 -23.24 -4.78
N GLU A 32 -17.28 -23.34 -6.11
CA GLU A 32 -16.12 -23.61 -6.97
C GLU A 32 -15.03 -22.54 -6.84
N SER A 33 -15.43 -21.26 -6.84
CA SER A 33 -14.51 -20.13 -6.68
C SER A 33 -13.78 -20.18 -5.33
N LEU A 34 -14.48 -20.52 -4.24
CA LEU A 34 -13.87 -20.66 -2.91
C LEU A 34 -12.90 -21.86 -2.87
N ARG A 35 -13.22 -22.98 -3.51
CA ARG A 35 -12.30 -24.13 -3.65
C ARG A 35 -11.02 -23.74 -4.39
N VAL A 36 -11.14 -23.01 -5.50
CA VAL A 36 -9.98 -22.52 -6.27
C VAL A 36 -9.11 -21.58 -5.44
N CYS A 37 -9.72 -20.64 -4.70
CA CYS A 37 -8.98 -19.76 -3.79
C CYS A 37 -8.23 -20.54 -2.69
N ALA A 38 -8.87 -21.54 -2.08
CA ALA A 38 -8.23 -22.39 -1.08
C ALA A 38 -7.07 -23.21 -1.66
N ALA A 39 -7.25 -23.79 -2.85
CA ALA A 39 -6.22 -24.54 -3.54
C ALA A 39 -5.00 -23.67 -3.90
N ALA A 40 -5.23 -22.44 -4.37
CA ALA A 40 -4.15 -21.49 -4.65
C ALA A 40 -3.37 -21.13 -3.38
N LEU A 41 -4.06 -20.93 -2.25
CA LEU A 41 -3.40 -20.61 -0.98
C LEU A 41 -2.62 -21.81 -0.41
N LEU A 42 -3.13 -23.04 -0.57
CA LEU A 42 -2.42 -24.27 -0.22
C LEU A 42 -1.15 -24.45 -1.05
N PHE A 43 -1.24 -24.23 -2.37
CA PHE A 43 -0.09 -24.28 -3.27
C PHE A 43 1.02 -23.31 -2.85
N VAL A 44 0.64 -22.07 -2.50
CA VAL A 44 1.59 -21.05 -2.00
C VAL A 44 2.17 -21.41 -0.63
N ARG A 45 1.40 -22.09 0.24
CA ARG A 45 1.85 -22.53 1.56
C ARG A 45 2.87 -23.66 1.48
N ASP A 46 2.63 -24.63 0.60
CA ASP A 46 3.40 -25.86 0.53
C ASP A 46 4.74 -25.66 -0.22
N GLU A 47 4.85 -24.60 -1.02
CA GLU A 47 6.11 -24.20 -1.65
C GLU A 47 6.97 -23.27 -0.77
N GLN A 48 8.23 -23.66 -0.57
CA GLN A 48 9.19 -22.86 0.19
C GLN A 48 9.40 -21.48 -0.46
N HIS A 49 9.36 -20.40 0.34
CA HIS A 49 9.52 -18.99 -0.06
C HIS A 49 8.34 -18.31 -0.80
N LYS A 50 7.39 -19.04 -1.38
CA LYS A 50 6.24 -18.41 -2.07
C LYS A 50 5.27 -17.69 -1.15
N LEU A 51 5.13 -18.14 0.09
CA LEU A 51 4.25 -17.49 1.05
C LEU A 51 4.67 -16.05 1.39
N ASP A 52 5.96 -15.80 1.53
CA ASP A 52 6.45 -14.46 1.85
C ASP A 52 6.32 -13.52 0.63
N GLU A 53 6.60 -14.02 -0.58
CA GLU A 53 6.33 -13.29 -1.82
C GLU A 53 4.84 -12.97 -1.98
N PHE A 54 3.96 -13.92 -1.66
CA PHE A 54 2.53 -13.72 -1.71
C PHE A 54 2.05 -12.70 -0.68
N ARG A 55 2.62 -12.69 0.54
CA ARG A 55 2.34 -11.65 1.55
C ARG A 55 2.76 -10.27 1.06
N GLU A 56 3.90 -10.15 0.40
CA GLU A 56 4.34 -8.90 -0.21
C GLU A 56 3.42 -8.45 -1.35
N TYR A 57 3.01 -9.39 -2.20
CA TYR A 57 2.04 -9.13 -3.27
C TYR A 57 0.70 -8.67 -2.71
N PHE A 58 0.16 -9.38 -1.72
CA PHE A 58 -1.07 -9.02 -1.02
C PHE A 58 -0.95 -7.63 -0.38
N ARG A 59 0.16 -7.35 0.31
CA ARG A 59 0.45 -6.01 0.84
C ARG A 59 0.41 -4.94 -0.25
N LYS A 60 1.03 -5.16 -1.41
CA LYS A 60 1.01 -4.19 -2.53
C LYS A 60 -0.40 -3.94 -3.06
N LEU A 61 -1.26 -4.96 -3.08
CA LEU A 61 -2.66 -4.85 -3.52
C LEU A 61 -3.57 -4.19 -2.49
N THR A 62 -3.43 -4.55 -1.21
CA THR A 62 -4.37 -4.15 -0.17
C THR A 62 -3.95 -2.90 0.60
N THR A 63 -2.68 -2.48 0.48
CA THR A 63 -2.26 -1.18 1.00
C THR A 63 -2.87 -0.11 0.09
N PRO A 64 -3.82 0.71 0.58
CA PRO A 64 -4.34 1.81 -0.22
C PRO A 64 -3.16 2.68 -0.66
N ALA A 65 -3.14 3.15 -1.92
CA ALA A 65 -2.12 4.08 -2.42
C ALA A 65 -1.93 5.32 -1.52
N VAL A 66 -2.89 5.59 -0.64
CA VAL A 66 -2.90 6.64 0.38
C VAL A 66 -2.02 6.33 1.61
N GLU A 67 -1.99 5.08 2.09
CA GLU A 67 -1.13 4.69 3.24
C GLU A 67 0.33 4.47 2.83
N GLY A 68 0.60 4.31 1.53
CA GLY A 68 1.95 4.25 0.95
C GLY A 68 2.63 5.62 0.77
N VAL A 69 1.96 6.72 1.09
CA VAL A 69 2.59 8.05 1.12
C VAL A 69 3.25 8.25 2.47
N LYS A 70 4.41 7.60 2.66
CA LYS A 70 5.28 7.89 3.80
C LYS A 70 5.74 9.33 3.64
N VAL A 71 5.22 10.23 4.46
CA VAL A 71 5.71 11.60 4.57
C VAL A 71 7.02 11.52 5.34
N ASP A 72 8.14 11.74 4.67
CA ASP A 72 9.48 11.68 5.25
C ASP A 72 9.68 12.81 6.27
N HIS A 73 9.15 14.01 6.00
CA HIS A 73 9.23 15.16 6.90
C HIS A 73 7.96 16.02 6.89
N VAL A 74 7.61 16.59 8.05
CA VAL A 74 6.47 17.51 8.21
C VAL A 74 7.00 18.87 8.64
N PHE A 75 6.63 19.92 7.89
CA PHE A 75 6.99 21.31 8.16
C PHE A 75 5.74 22.15 8.40
N ALA A 76 5.83 23.04 9.40
CA ALA A 76 4.75 23.99 9.70
C ALA A 76 4.64 25.08 8.63
N THR A 77 5.76 25.49 8.02
CA THR A 77 5.83 26.57 7.03
C THR A 77 6.70 26.19 5.84
N ARG A 78 6.51 26.89 4.71
CA ARG A 78 7.26 26.63 3.48
C ARG A 78 8.72 27.02 3.62
N GLU A 79 8.99 28.08 4.36
CA GLU A 79 10.32 28.60 4.63
C GLU A 79 11.15 27.54 5.37
N ALA A 80 10.56 26.85 6.36
CA ALA A 80 11.22 25.76 7.07
C ALA A 80 11.55 24.56 6.15
N ALA A 81 10.66 24.24 5.21
CA ALA A 81 10.89 23.18 4.23
C ALA A 81 11.97 23.55 3.21
N GLU A 82 12.05 24.82 2.80
CA GLU A 82 13.08 25.31 1.88
C GLU A 82 14.45 25.43 2.56
N THR A 83 14.52 25.81 3.84
CA THR A 83 15.76 25.76 4.63
C THR A 83 16.29 24.34 4.72
N TRP A 84 15.45 23.37 5.08
CA TRP A 84 15.83 21.94 5.11
C TRP A 84 16.32 21.43 3.74
N LEU A 85 15.72 21.90 2.65
CA LEU A 85 16.14 21.56 1.29
C LEU A 85 17.55 22.10 0.96
N GLN A 86 17.89 23.28 1.48
CA GLN A 86 19.18 23.95 1.27
C GLN A 86 20.29 23.43 2.20
N GLU A 87 19.93 22.90 3.37
CA GLU A 87 20.86 22.27 4.31
C GLU A 87 21.48 20.96 3.75
N GLY A 88 20.99 20.46 2.61
CA GLY A 88 21.56 19.32 1.90
C GLY A 88 21.19 17.95 2.49
N GLU A 89 20.33 17.93 3.49
CA GLU A 89 19.79 16.69 4.07
C GLU A 89 18.68 16.06 3.20
N ALA A 90 18.10 16.85 2.30
CA ALA A 90 17.05 16.41 1.39
C ALA A 90 17.59 15.52 0.26
N ARG A 91 16.80 14.52 -0.13
CA ARG A 91 17.07 13.60 -1.23
C ARG A 91 15.91 13.60 -2.22
N ALA A 92 16.25 13.48 -3.50
CA ALA A 92 15.26 13.32 -4.57
C ALA A 92 14.34 12.13 -4.28
N GLY A 93 13.04 12.31 -4.49
CA GLY A 93 11.99 11.32 -4.24
C GLY A 93 11.38 11.37 -2.84
N GLN A 94 11.95 12.13 -1.90
CA GLN A 94 11.35 12.31 -0.57
C GLN A 94 10.04 13.09 -0.64
N ARG A 95 9.06 12.71 0.16
CA ARG A 95 7.75 13.36 0.23
C ARG A 95 7.62 14.10 1.54
N VAL A 96 7.26 15.37 1.47
CA VAL A 96 7.14 16.23 2.65
C VAL A 96 5.75 16.86 2.72
N ARG A 97 5.26 17.07 3.94
CA ARG A 97 4.00 17.78 4.18
C ARG A 97 4.33 19.15 4.73
N VAL A 98 3.89 20.21 4.06
CA VAL A 98 4.16 21.60 4.43
C VAL A 98 2.84 22.33 4.60
N ALA A 99 2.55 22.87 5.78
CA ALA A 99 1.30 23.59 6.07
C ALA A 99 0.03 22.81 5.64
N GLY A 100 0.02 21.49 5.83
CA GLY A 100 -1.10 20.62 5.45
C GLY A 100 -1.17 20.24 3.97
N GLN A 101 -0.23 20.71 3.13
CA GLN A 101 -0.16 20.38 1.71
C GLN A 101 1.00 19.41 1.43
N GLY A 102 0.84 18.53 0.44
CA GLY A 102 1.89 17.57 0.04
C GLY A 102 2.83 18.14 -1.01
N PHE A 103 4.10 17.82 -0.85
CA PHE A 103 5.17 18.16 -1.76
C PHE A 103 6.10 16.96 -1.95
N THR A 104 6.69 16.85 -3.12
CA THR A 104 7.74 15.87 -3.42
C THR A 104 9.01 16.62 -3.75
N VAL A 105 10.13 16.19 -3.18
CA VAL A 105 11.46 16.66 -3.53
C VAL A 105 11.84 16.03 -4.87
N ILE A 106 12.09 16.85 -5.88
CA ILE A 106 12.63 16.41 -7.16
C ILE A 106 14.01 17.02 -7.38
N ASP A 107 14.90 16.28 -8.03
CA ASP A 107 16.18 16.82 -8.48
C ASP A 107 16.03 17.39 -9.90
N LEU A 108 16.37 18.66 -10.06
CA LEU A 108 16.38 19.34 -11.36
C LEU A 108 17.80 19.47 -11.94
N GLY A 109 18.74 18.65 -11.47
CA GLY A 109 20.13 18.60 -11.93
C GLY A 109 20.85 19.91 -11.66
N ALA A 110 21.19 20.66 -12.71
CA ALA A 110 21.92 21.94 -12.59
C ALA A 110 21.21 23.03 -11.75
N ARG A 111 19.93 22.85 -11.43
CA ARG A 111 19.12 23.76 -10.61
C ARG A 111 18.92 23.29 -9.16
N GLY A 112 19.50 22.16 -8.78
CA GLY A 112 19.40 21.57 -7.45
C GLY A 112 18.04 20.94 -7.15
N LEU A 113 17.85 20.54 -5.89
CA LEU A 113 16.61 19.97 -5.40
C LEU A 113 15.51 21.05 -5.33
N LYS A 114 14.27 20.69 -5.64
CA LYS A 114 13.08 21.54 -5.49
C LYS A 114 11.88 20.78 -4.95
N LEU A 115 11.06 21.49 -4.18
CA LEU A 115 9.75 21.03 -3.75
C LEU A 115 8.72 21.26 -4.85
N VAL A 116 8.15 20.19 -5.39
CA VAL A 116 7.03 20.26 -6.33
C VAL A 116 5.77 19.83 -5.63
N ARG A 117 4.74 20.68 -5.75
CA ARG A 117 3.42 20.39 -5.22
C ARG A 117 2.82 19.20 -5.95
N MET A 118 2.66 18.09 -5.23
CA MET A 118 1.86 16.97 -5.68
C MET A 118 0.62 16.91 -4.80
N PRO A 119 -0.59 16.85 -5.37
CA PRO A 119 -1.80 16.72 -4.55
C PRO A 119 -1.68 15.48 -3.68
N LEU A 120 -1.91 15.64 -2.37
CA LEU A 120 -2.02 14.51 -1.46
C LEU A 120 -3.22 13.66 -1.90
N PRO A 121 -3.15 12.32 -1.78
CA PRO A 121 -4.24 11.44 -2.18
C PRO A 121 -5.56 11.75 -1.46
N GLU A 122 -5.53 12.40 -0.29
CA GLU A 122 -6.70 12.90 0.44
C GLU A 122 -7.53 13.94 -0.37
N ALA A 123 -6.95 14.55 -1.41
CA ALA A 123 -7.61 15.50 -2.31
C ALA A 123 -7.97 14.90 -3.68
N LEU A 124 -7.76 13.60 -3.88
CA LEU A 124 -8.20 12.93 -5.10
C LEU A 124 -9.68 12.54 -4.97
N PRO A 125 -10.55 12.97 -5.90
CA PRO A 125 -11.91 12.45 -5.92
C PRO A 125 -11.86 10.92 -6.08
N PRO A 126 -12.77 10.18 -5.43
CA PRO A 126 -12.82 8.72 -5.58
C PRO A 126 -12.94 8.35 -7.07
N PRO A 127 -12.28 7.28 -7.53
CA PRO A 127 -12.42 6.82 -8.91
C PRO A 127 -13.90 6.56 -9.19
N LYS A 128 -14.40 7.06 -10.32
CA LYS A 128 -15.77 6.80 -10.77
C LYS A 128 -15.95 5.29 -11.00
N PRO A 129 -17.16 4.77 -10.73
CA PRO A 129 -17.50 3.36 -10.89
C PRO A 129 -17.41 2.89 -12.35
#